data_AF-A0A496B159-F1
#
_entry.id   AF-A0A496B159-F1
#
_cell.length_a   1.000
_cell.length_b   1.000
_cell.length_c   1.000
_cell.angle_alpha   90.00
_cell.angle_beta   90.00
_cell.angle_gamma   90.00
#
_symmetry.space_group_name_H-M   'P 1'
#
loop_
_entity.id
_entity.type
_entity.pdbx_description
1 polymer ?
#
loop_
_entity_poly.entity_id
_entity_poly.type
_entity_poly.pdbx_seq_one_letter_code
_entity_poly.pdbx_strand_id
1 'polypeptide(L)'
;MSQLNLQTGNPQGIRDQVGLGPITSTSPSKKVVDEDVFARSSVDDLYFFSMDKAEQELEEIREEVAETGASVGDVEFVPEAAYNETLSLLNRLHSRVPMPNIMSLEGGIGLEWRPEGGIVTVSLYGDNHVTFVAILADEHEIAGTCPLSDPVFLSSFLATLPLLFRRKA
;
A
#
# COMPACT_ATOMS: atom_id res chain seq x y z
N MET A 1 40.87 -23.17 -26.88
CA MET A 1 41.46 -21.91 -26.36
C MET A 1 40.98 -21.73 -24.92
N SER A 2 41.83 -21.11 -24.12
CA SER A 2 42.09 -21.40 -22.71
C SER A 2 41.02 -20.97 -21.70
N GLN A 3 40.96 -21.74 -20.61
CA GLN A 3 40.33 -21.39 -19.33
C GLN A 3 41.11 -20.26 -18.63
N LEU A 4 40.41 -19.38 -17.92
CA LEU A 4 40.98 -18.43 -16.96
C LEU A 4 40.51 -18.82 -15.55
N ASN A 5 41.40 -19.50 -14.83
CA ASN A 5 41.46 -19.53 -13.37
C ASN A 5 42.21 -18.28 -12.92
N LEU A 6 41.78 -17.64 -11.83
CA LEU A 6 42.71 -16.97 -10.91
C LEU A 6 42.12 -16.88 -9.49
N GLN A 7 42.94 -17.37 -8.59
CA GLN A 7 42.76 -17.63 -7.17
C GLN A 7 43.02 -16.38 -6.29
N THR A 8 42.38 -16.40 -5.12
CA THR A 8 42.87 -16.05 -3.76
C THR A 8 43.39 -14.64 -3.45
N GLY A 9 42.88 -14.12 -2.34
CA GLY A 9 43.54 -13.07 -1.55
C GLY A 9 42.82 -12.78 -0.25
N ASN A 10 43.04 -13.62 0.77
CA ASN A 10 42.69 -13.34 2.16
C ASN A 10 44.00 -13.01 2.90
N PRO A 11 44.04 -11.95 3.72
CA PRO A 11 44.98 -11.92 4.83
C PRO A 11 44.28 -11.61 6.17
N GLN A 12 44.50 -12.52 7.12
CA GLN A 12 44.32 -12.33 8.55
C GLN A 12 45.25 -11.24 9.11
N GLY A 13 44.83 -10.65 10.23
CA GLY A 13 45.71 -10.15 11.29
C GLY A 13 45.18 -8.84 11.91
N ILE A 14 45.18 -8.56 13.21
CA ILE A 14 45.52 -9.22 14.49
C ILE A 14 45.36 -8.09 15.56
N ARG A 15 45.03 -8.42 16.83
CA ARG A 15 45.18 -7.58 18.08
C ARG A 15 44.16 -6.45 18.31
N ASP A 16 43.79 -6.05 19.53
CA ASP A 16 44.12 -6.49 20.89
C ASP A 16 43.03 -6.02 21.87
N GLN A 17 43.03 -6.67 23.03
CA GLN A 17 42.21 -6.45 24.22
C GLN A 17 42.34 -5.05 24.83
N VAL A 18 41.25 -4.51 25.39
CA VAL A 18 41.30 -3.84 26.71
C VAL A 18 39.99 -4.08 27.44
N GLY A 19 40.05 -4.79 28.56
CA GLY A 19 38.95 -4.88 29.52
C GLY A 19 39.00 -3.73 30.52
N LEU A 20 37.84 -3.28 30.97
CA LEU A 20 37.65 -2.59 32.25
C LEU A 20 36.36 -3.12 32.88
N GLY A 21 36.48 -3.50 34.16
CA GLY A 21 35.50 -4.23 34.96
C GLY A 21 34.30 -3.40 35.47
N PRO A 22 33.55 -3.94 36.45
CA PRO A 22 32.18 -3.54 36.76
C PRO A 22 32.11 -2.35 37.72
N ILE A 23 31.19 -1.43 37.46
CA ILE A 23 30.76 -0.40 38.42
C ILE A 23 29.52 -0.87 39.18
N THR A 24 29.66 -0.93 40.50
CA THR A 24 28.64 -1.25 41.49
C THR A 24 27.73 -0.06 41.78
N SER A 25 26.46 -0.38 42.05
CA SER A 25 25.63 0.16 43.14
C SER A 25 25.36 1.67 43.19
N THR A 26 24.10 2.06 43.01
CA THR A 26 23.23 2.51 44.11
C THR A 26 21.82 2.82 43.60
N SER A 27 20.82 2.15 44.17
CA SER A 27 19.42 2.59 44.11
C SER A 27 19.19 3.72 45.11
N PRO A 28 18.23 4.62 44.82
CA PRO A 28 17.31 5.04 45.86
C PRO A 28 15.86 4.80 45.45
N SER A 29 15.11 4.24 46.39
CA SER A 29 13.67 4.05 46.36
C SER A 29 12.99 5.25 47.03
N LYS A 30 12.03 5.92 46.38
CA LYS A 30 10.71 6.27 46.96
C LYS A 30 9.82 7.11 46.02
N LYS A 31 8.63 6.55 45.82
CA LYS A 31 7.28 7.07 45.50
C LYS A 31 7.07 8.60 45.48
N VAL A 32 6.24 9.04 44.52
CA VAL A 32 4.98 9.86 44.64
C VAL A 32 4.49 10.05 43.19
N VAL A 33 3.47 9.29 42.75
CA VAL A 33 2.09 9.74 42.46
C VAL A 33 2.03 11.08 41.72
N ASP A 34 1.74 11.05 40.42
CA ASP A 34 0.77 11.96 39.85
C ASP A 34 0.03 11.26 38.69
N GLU A 35 -1.29 11.34 38.79
CA GLU A 35 -2.24 10.99 37.76
C GLU A 35 -2.04 11.96 36.60
N ASP A 36 -1.40 11.52 35.52
CA ASP A 36 -1.66 12.12 34.22
C ASP A 36 -2.41 11.11 33.37
N VAL A 37 -3.71 11.33 33.40
CA VAL A 37 -4.73 10.93 32.43
C VAL A 37 -4.28 11.45 31.06
N PHE A 38 -3.28 10.80 30.46
CA PHE A 38 -3.13 10.86 29.02
C PHE A 38 -4.18 9.91 28.46
N ALA A 39 -5.37 10.46 28.31
CA ALA A 39 -6.22 10.16 27.18
C ALA A 39 -5.32 10.26 25.92
N ARG A 40 -4.65 9.15 25.57
CA ARG A 40 -4.33 8.85 24.19
C ARG A 40 -5.68 8.64 23.53
N SER A 41 -6.36 9.76 23.27
CA SER A 41 -7.26 9.89 22.14
C SER A 41 -6.39 9.54 20.93
N SER A 42 -6.32 8.24 20.65
CA SER A 42 -5.69 7.72 19.44
C SER A 42 -6.46 8.36 18.32
N VAL A 43 -5.78 9.24 17.58
CA VAL A 43 -6.30 9.85 16.35
C VAL A 43 -6.29 8.79 15.22
N ASP A 44 -6.45 7.51 15.58
CA ASP A 44 -6.35 6.33 14.71
C ASP A 44 -7.72 5.74 14.35
N ASP A 45 -8.82 6.43 14.67
CA ASP A 45 -10.15 6.13 14.12
C ASP A 45 -10.32 6.66 12.67
N LEU A 46 -9.21 6.99 12.00
CA LEU A 46 -9.18 7.37 10.59
C LEU A 46 -9.28 6.12 9.70
N TYR A 47 -10.50 5.87 9.21
CA TYR A 47 -10.82 5.04 8.03
C TYR A 47 -10.30 3.60 8.08
N PHE A 48 -10.87 2.78 8.96
CA PHE A 48 -10.71 1.33 8.86
C PHE A 48 -11.28 0.86 7.51
N PHE A 49 -10.43 0.25 6.68
CA PHE A 49 -10.83 -0.38 5.44
C PHE A 49 -11.79 -1.53 5.75
N SER A 50 -13.05 -1.43 5.30
CA SER A 50 -14.05 -2.49 5.45
C SER A 50 -14.25 -3.20 4.12
N MET A 51 -13.98 -4.50 4.08
CA MET A 51 -14.26 -5.33 2.89
C MET A 51 -15.76 -5.35 2.57
N ASP A 52 -16.63 -5.38 3.59
CA ASP A 52 -18.09 -5.32 3.39
C ASP A 52 -18.50 -4.02 2.69
N LYS A 53 -17.84 -2.89 3.01
CA LYS A 53 -18.09 -1.60 2.35
C LYS A 53 -17.61 -1.62 0.90
N ALA A 54 -16.46 -2.23 0.63
CA ALA A 54 -15.94 -2.38 -0.72
C ALA A 54 -16.84 -3.22 -1.62
N GLU A 55 -17.35 -4.33 -1.09
CA GLU A 55 -18.31 -5.19 -1.79
C GLU A 55 -19.60 -4.44 -2.09
N GLN A 56 -20.11 -3.67 -1.13
CA GLN A 56 -21.29 -2.84 -1.33
C GLN A 56 -21.09 -1.77 -2.42
N GLU A 57 -20.00 -0.98 -2.36
CA GLU A 57 -19.71 0.06 -3.37
C GLU A 57 -19.58 -0.54 -4.78
N LEU A 58 -18.97 -1.71 -4.91
CA LEU A 58 -18.85 -2.39 -6.20
C LEU A 58 -20.20 -2.89 -6.75
N GLU A 59 -21.10 -3.31 -5.87
CA GLU A 59 -22.45 -3.70 -6.28
C GLU A 59 -23.29 -2.48 -6.69
N GLU A 60 -23.18 -1.37 -5.96
CA GLU A 60 -23.82 -0.10 -6.35
C GLU A 60 -23.35 0.34 -7.75
N ILE A 61 -22.03 0.29 -8.03
CA ILE A 61 -21.48 0.58 -9.36
C ILE A 61 -22.01 -0.40 -10.42
N ARG A 62 -22.15 -1.68 -10.07
CA ARG A 62 -22.69 -2.70 -10.99
C ARG A 62 -24.13 -2.39 -11.38
N GLU A 63 -24.97 -2.03 -10.41
CA GLU A 63 -26.36 -1.63 -10.65
C GLU A 63 -26.43 -0.35 -11.51
N GLU A 64 -25.65 0.68 -11.18
CA GLU A 64 -25.62 1.94 -11.93
C GLU A 64 -25.22 1.75 -13.40
N VAL A 65 -24.17 0.95 -13.66
CA VAL A 65 -23.72 0.63 -15.02
C VAL A 65 -24.81 -0.13 -15.79
N ALA A 66 -25.52 -1.07 -15.13
CA ALA A 66 -26.60 -1.84 -15.74
C ALA A 66 -27.82 -0.97 -16.09
N GLU A 67 -28.22 -0.06 -15.20
CA GLU A 67 -29.35 0.87 -15.43
C GLU A 67 -29.05 1.86 -16.56
N THR A 68 -27.83 2.40 -16.58
CA THR A 68 -27.35 3.27 -17.65
C THR A 68 -27.31 2.50 -18.97
N GLY A 69 -26.82 1.26 -18.92
CA GLY A 69 -26.77 0.26 -19.99
C GLY A 69 -28.10 0.00 -20.69
N ALA A 70 -29.16 -0.15 -19.91
CA ALA A 70 -30.50 -0.40 -20.42
C ALA A 70 -31.12 0.83 -21.11
N SER A 71 -30.64 2.04 -20.80
CA SER A 71 -31.25 3.30 -21.21
C SER A 71 -30.62 3.90 -22.47
N VAL A 72 -29.34 3.61 -22.74
CA VAL A 72 -28.57 4.20 -23.83
C VAL A 72 -27.89 3.05 -24.58
N GLY A 73 -28.28 2.77 -25.82
CA GLY A 73 -27.81 1.60 -26.59
C GLY A 73 -26.30 1.53 -26.91
N ASP A 74 -25.49 2.42 -26.35
CA ASP A 74 -24.04 2.58 -26.56
C ASP A 74 -23.25 2.61 -25.24
N VAL A 75 -23.71 1.92 -24.19
CA VAL A 75 -23.07 2.03 -22.86
C VAL A 75 -21.82 1.19 -22.72
N GLU A 76 -20.83 1.82 -22.10
CA GLU A 76 -19.59 1.26 -21.57
C GLU A 76 -19.87 0.03 -20.71
N PHE A 77 -19.60 -1.14 -21.26
CA PHE A 77 -19.69 -2.40 -20.55
C PHE A 77 -18.46 -2.59 -19.68
N VAL A 78 -18.62 -2.60 -18.36
CA VAL A 78 -17.57 -3.04 -17.44
C VAL A 78 -17.60 -4.57 -17.36
N PRO A 79 -16.52 -5.28 -17.72
CA PRO A 79 -16.49 -6.75 -17.65
C PRO A 79 -16.63 -7.25 -16.21
N GLU A 80 -17.38 -8.34 -16.01
CA GLU A 80 -17.50 -9.03 -14.71
C GLU A 80 -16.12 -9.37 -14.09
N ALA A 81 -15.14 -9.66 -14.96
CA ALA A 81 -13.77 -9.91 -14.54
C ALA A 81 -13.16 -8.70 -13.79
N ALA A 82 -13.45 -7.46 -14.19
CA ALA A 82 -12.92 -6.26 -13.55
C ALA A 82 -13.40 -6.12 -12.09
N TYR A 83 -14.67 -6.45 -11.80
CA TYR A 83 -15.20 -6.46 -10.42
C TYR A 83 -14.48 -7.49 -9.55
N ASN A 84 -14.32 -8.71 -10.06
CA ASN A 84 -13.64 -9.80 -9.35
C ASN A 84 -12.15 -9.51 -9.11
N GLU A 85 -11.47 -8.96 -10.11
CA GLU A 85 -10.08 -8.50 -10.00
C GLU A 85 -9.95 -7.39 -8.96
N THR A 86 -10.89 -6.45 -8.94
CA THR A 86 -10.92 -5.35 -7.96
C THR A 86 -11.08 -5.89 -6.54
N LEU A 87 -12.04 -6.78 -6.30
CA LEU A 87 -12.18 -7.45 -4.99
C LEU A 87 -10.92 -8.20 -4.59
N SER A 88 -10.29 -8.92 -5.53
CA SER A 88 -9.03 -9.62 -5.28
C SER A 88 -7.92 -8.66 -4.84
N LEU A 89 -7.81 -7.51 -5.50
CA LEU A 89 -6.82 -6.49 -5.17
C LEU A 89 -7.12 -5.81 -3.82
N LEU A 90 -8.36 -5.41 -3.58
CA LEU A 90 -8.82 -4.80 -2.33
C LEU A 90 -8.59 -5.72 -1.13
N ASN A 91 -8.86 -7.01 -1.27
CA ASN A 91 -8.58 -8.00 -0.23
C ASN A 91 -7.07 -8.12 0.08
N ARG A 92 -6.17 -7.86 -0.88
CA ARG A 92 -4.72 -7.81 -0.61
C ARG A 92 -4.29 -6.50 0.05
N LEU A 93 -5.08 -5.44 -0.12
CA LEU A 93 -4.79 -4.09 0.32
C LEU A 93 -5.38 -3.73 1.69
N HIS A 94 -6.47 -4.39 2.11
CA HIS A 94 -7.32 -3.97 3.23
C HIS A 94 -6.60 -3.71 4.55
N SER A 95 -5.44 -4.32 4.78
CA SER A 95 -4.67 -4.16 6.03
C SER A 95 -3.54 -3.13 5.94
N ARG A 96 -3.32 -2.50 4.79
CA ARG A 96 -2.12 -1.69 4.51
C ARG A 96 -2.41 -0.25 4.12
N VAL A 97 -3.55 0.02 3.50
CA VAL A 97 -3.92 1.33 2.98
C VAL A 97 -5.36 1.67 3.39
N PRO A 98 -5.70 2.96 3.49
CA PRO A 98 -7.09 3.37 3.69
C PRO A 98 -7.98 2.92 2.53
N MET A 99 -9.29 2.88 2.77
CA MET A 99 -10.29 2.58 1.74
C MET A 99 -10.16 3.58 0.57
N PRO A 100 -9.96 3.13 -0.68
CA PRO A 100 -10.00 4.02 -1.85
C PRO A 100 -11.41 4.54 -2.10
N ASN A 101 -11.49 5.60 -2.89
CA ASN A 101 -12.71 5.90 -3.64
C ASN A 101 -12.81 4.94 -4.83
N ILE A 102 -13.90 4.19 -4.93
CA ILE A 102 -14.15 3.24 -6.02
C ILE A 102 -15.06 3.90 -7.05
N MET A 103 -14.73 3.77 -8.34
CA MET A 103 -15.51 4.38 -9.42
C MET A 103 -15.51 3.51 -10.68
N SER A 104 -16.54 3.62 -11.50
CA SER A 104 -16.53 3.05 -12.85
C SER A 104 -15.62 3.85 -13.78
N LEU A 105 -15.00 3.15 -14.72
CA LEU A 105 -14.23 3.70 -15.83
C LEU A 105 -14.79 3.15 -17.14
N GLU A 106 -14.43 3.76 -18.26
CA GLU A 106 -14.69 3.20 -19.59
C GLU A 106 -14.08 1.79 -19.70
N GLY A 107 -14.93 0.77 -19.59
CA GLY A 107 -14.54 -0.64 -19.65
C GLY A 107 -13.87 -1.21 -18.39
N GLY A 108 -13.92 -0.53 -17.24
CA GLY A 108 -13.20 -0.99 -16.05
C GLY A 108 -13.64 -0.39 -14.72
N ILE A 109 -12.86 -0.66 -13.68
CA ILE A 109 -13.03 -0.12 -12.32
C ILE A 109 -11.77 0.65 -11.93
N GLY A 110 -11.97 1.83 -11.37
CA GLY A 110 -10.96 2.71 -10.83
C GLY A 110 -10.96 2.71 -9.30
N LEU A 111 -9.76 2.70 -8.72
CA LEU A 111 -9.49 2.91 -7.30
C LEU A 111 -8.65 4.17 -7.17
N GLU A 112 -9.11 5.13 -6.38
CA GLU A 112 -8.41 6.41 -6.21
C GLU A 112 -8.13 6.68 -4.73
N TRP A 113 -6.90 7.09 -4.43
CA TRP A 113 -6.51 7.65 -3.16
C TRP A 113 -5.98 9.06 -3.32
N ARG A 114 -6.37 9.97 -2.43
CA ARG A 114 -5.93 11.37 -2.39
C ARG A 114 -5.20 11.69 -1.08
N PRO A 115 -3.95 11.22 -0.89
CA PRO A 115 -3.13 11.69 0.23
C PRO A 115 -2.92 13.23 0.16
N GLU A 116 -2.62 13.89 1.29
CA GLU A 116 -2.40 15.35 1.36
C GLU A 116 -1.36 15.85 0.33
N GLY A 117 -0.44 14.99 -0.11
CA GLY A 117 0.64 15.31 -1.04
C GLY A 117 0.59 14.56 -2.37
N GLY A 118 -0.58 14.15 -2.87
CA GLY A 118 -0.66 13.53 -4.20
C GLY A 118 -1.98 12.85 -4.51
N ILE A 119 -1.98 12.12 -5.62
CA ILE A 119 -3.08 11.25 -6.04
C ILE A 119 -2.49 9.93 -6.52
N VAL A 120 -3.13 8.83 -6.15
CA VAL A 120 -2.83 7.49 -6.66
C VAL A 120 -4.08 6.95 -7.28
N THR A 121 -3.98 6.49 -8.52
CA THR A 121 -5.03 5.76 -9.22
C THR A 121 -4.57 4.36 -9.55
N VAL A 122 -5.49 3.41 -9.46
CA VAL A 122 -5.34 2.05 -9.96
C VAL A 122 -6.57 1.71 -10.79
N SER A 123 -6.37 1.11 -11.95
CA SER A 123 -7.42 0.75 -12.90
C SER A 123 -7.34 -0.72 -13.26
N LEU A 124 -8.49 -1.39 -13.26
CA LEU A 124 -8.64 -2.81 -13.62
C LEU A 124 -9.72 -2.95 -14.70
N TYR A 125 -9.38 -3.63 -15.79
CA TYR A 125 -10.24 -3.75 -16.99
C TYR A 125 -10.71 -5.19 -17.25
N GLY A 126 -10.41 -6.15 -16.36
CA GLY A 126 -10.79 -7.55 -16.55
C GLY A 126 -9.83 -8.35 -17.45
N ASP A 127 -8.61 -7.85 -17.66
CA ASP A 127 -7.57 -8.45 -18.49
C ASP A 127 -6.41 -9.04 -17.65
N ASN A 128 -6.65 -9.25 -16.36
CA ASN A 128 -5.67 -9.65 -15.35
C ASN A 128 -4.47 -8.70 -15.20
N HIS A 129 -4.58 -7.45 -15.64
CA HIS A 129 -3.57 -6.43 -15.43
C HIS A 129 -4.06 -5.33 -14.51
N VAL A 130 -3.11 -4.78 -13.75
CA VAL A 130 -3.28 -3.61 -12.91
C VAL A 130 -2.52 -2.48 -13.59
N THR A 131 -3.23 -1.44 -13.99
CA THR A 131 -2.63 -0.17 -14.42
C THR A 131 -2.66 0.79 -13.26
N PHE A 132 -1.58 1.53 -13.03
CA PHE A 132 -1.52 2.50 -11.95
C PHE A 132 -0.78 3.76 -12.36
N VAL A 133 -1.17 4.85 -11.71
CA VAL A 133 -0.50 6.14 -11.79
C VAL A 133 -0.45 6.75 -10.39
N ALA A 134 0.68 7.30 -10.01
CA ALA A 134 0.85 8.09 -8.81
C ALA A 134 1.47 9.43 -9.17
N ILE A 135 0.80 10.53 -8.80
CA ILE A 135 1.29 11.89 -8.97
C ILE A 135 1.56 12.45 -7.57
N LEU A 136 2.83 12.78 -7.31
CA LEU A 136 3.31 13.28 -6.01
C LEU A 136 3.28 14.82 -5.95
N ALA A 137 3.42 15.37 -4.75
CA ALA A 137 3.35 16.82 -4.48
C ALA A 137 4.41 17.64 -5.23
N ASP A 138 5.51 17.02 -5.63
CA ASP A 138 6.57 17.63 -6.45
C ASP A 138 6.37 17.39 -7.95
N GLU A 139 5.14 17.03 -8.35
CA GLU A 139 4.75 16.69 -9.73
C GLU A 139 5.51 15.48 -10.30
N HIS A 140 6.20 14.71 -9.46
CA HIS A 140 6.80 13.46 -9.88
C HIS A 140 5.71 12.42 -10.16
N GLU A 141 5.71 11.90 -11.39
CA GLU A 141 4.75 10.90 -11.84
C GLU A 141 5.41 9.51 -11.90
N ILE A 142 4.74 8.53 -11.32
CA ILE A 142 5.08 7.12 -11.42
C ILE A 142 3.90 6.41 -12.05
N ALA A 143 4.07 5.88 -13.25
CA ALA A 143 3.04 5.13 -13.95
C ALA A 143 3.56 3.75 -14.38
N GLY A 144 2.67 2.78 -14.45
CA GLY A 144 3.02 1.45 -14.90
C GLY A 144 1.83 0.51 -15.05
N THR A 145 2.12 -0.65 -15.62
CA THR A 145 1.17 -1.75 -15.77
C THR A 145 1.86 -3.04 -15.38
N CYS A 146 1.17 -3.92 -14.67
CA CYS A 146 1.68 -5.24 -14.31
C CYS A 146 0.57 -6.28 -14.22
N PRO A 147 0.89 -7.58 -14.34
CA PRO A 147 -0.08 -8.63 -14.05
C PRO A 147 -0.57 -8.55 -12.60
N LEU A 148 -1.86 -8.75 -12.37
CA LEU A 148 -2.46 -8.84 -11.02
C LEU A 148 -1.84 -9.99 -10.19
N SER A 149 -1.30 -10.99 -10.87
CA SER A 149 -0.58 -12.12 -10.25
C SER A 149 0.90 -11.86 -9.99
N ASP A 150 1.47 -10.73 -10.43
CA ASP A 150 2.90 -10.43 -10.27
C ASP A 150 3.22 -10.23 -8.78
N PRO A 151 3.97 -11.15 -8.15
CA PRO A 151 4.23 -11.08 -6.72
C PRO A 151 5.31 -10.06 -6.37
N VAL A 152 6.07 -9.56 -7.35
CA VAL A 152 7.20 -8.64 -7.14
C VAL A 152 6.73 -7.22 -7.39
N PHE A 153 6.31 -6.91 -8.61
CA PHE A 153 6.06 -5.52 -9.01
C PHE A 153 4.84 -4.93 -8.33
N LEU A 154 3.73 -5.67 -8.31
CA LEU A 154 2.52 -5.25 -7.61
C LEU A 154 2.81 -5.09 -6.12
N SER A 155 3.45 -6.08 -5.48
CA SER A 155 3.80 -5.98 -4.05
C SER A 155 4.69 -4.78 -3.74
N SER A 156 5.67 -4.48 -4.60
CA SER A 156 6.54 -3.31 -4.45
C SER A 156 5.75 -2.01 -4.57
N PHE A 157 4.89 -1.86 -5.57
CA PHE A 157 4.01 -0.71 -5.71
C PHE A 157 3.05 -0.57 -4.52
N LEU A 158 2.37 -1.63 -4.13
CA LEU A 158 1.45 -1.62 -2.98
C LEU A 158 2.17 -1.31 -1.66
N ALA A 159 3.45 -1.65 -1.54
CA ALA A 159 4.27 -1.33 -0.36
C ALA A 159 4.70 0.15 -0.31
N THR A 160 4.72 0.87 -1.45
CA THR A 160 4.99 2.31 -1.44
C THR A 160 3.76 3.12 -1.07
N LEU A 161 2.55 2.63 -1.33
CA LEU A 161 1.29 3.34 -1.02
C LEU A 161 1.20 3.81 0.44
N PRO A 162 1.45 2.98 1.48
CA PRO A 162 1.43 3.44 2.87
C PRO A 162 2.42 4.57 3.16
N LEU A 163 3.55 4.62 2.45
CA LEU A 163 4.54 5.68 2.62
C LEU A 163 4.01 7.03 2.09
N LEU A 164 3.12 7.01 1.11
CA LEU A 164 2.46 8.21 0.57
C LEU A 164 1.44 8.81 1.55
N PHE A 165 0.88 8.01 2.46
CA PHE A 165 -0.07 8.46 3.47
C PHE A 165 0.59 8.86 4.80
N ARG A 166 1.89 8.58 4.99
CA ARG A 166 2.61 9.01 6.20
C ARG A 166 3.03 10.47 6.04
N ARG A 167 2.39 11.35 6.81
CA ARG A 167 2.74 12.78 6.94
C ARG A 167 4.25 12.97 7.02
N LYS A 168 4.79 13.94 6.28
CA LYS A 168 6.00 14.63 6.71
C LYS A 168 5.65 15.32 8.04
N ALA A 169 6.29 14.88 9.11
CA ALA A 169 6.35 15.62 10.37
C ALA A 169 7.10 16.94 10.19
#